data_AF-A0A445CHR3-F1
#
_entry.id   AF-A0A445CHR3-F1
#
_cell.length_a   1.000
_cell.length_b   1.000
_cell.length_c   1.000
_cell.angle_alpha   90.00
_cell.angle_beta   90.00
_cell.angle_gamma   90.00
#
_symmetry.space_group_name_H-M   'P 1'
#
loop_
_entity.id
_entity.type
_entity.pdbx_description
1 polymer ?
#
loop_
_entity_poly.entity_id
_entity_poly.type
_entity_poly.pdbx_seq_one_letter_code
_entity_poly.pdbx_strand_id
1 'polypeptide(L)'
;MSFRECMIILQDVAYQLGLPIDGQYINGCLTDFVRHIEGGCLAWVWFEELLGVLPPANCIDKFTMKCTWFQETFSELPQGADNGTVSRYARVYIMMLLSTQLFGDKSGTCLHVRWLPYVARLEDMGQYSWGSAALSWLYRCMRCLVNRNVVKLAGTLQLL
;
A
#
# COMPACT_ATOMS: atom_id res chain seq x y z
N MET A 1 22.32 16.06 25.27
CA MET A 1 20.92 15.99 24.77
C MET A 1 20.43 14.57 24.99
N SER A 2 19.43 14.38 25.86
CA SER A 2 18.80 13.06 26.06
C SER A 2 17.96 12.73 24.82
N PHE A 3 18.18 11.57 24.20
CA PHE A 3 17.23 10.99 23.27
C PHE A 3 15.92 10.78 24.03
N ARG A 4 14.96 11.69 23.84
CA ARG A 4 13.58 11.48 24.30
C ARG A 4 13.01 10.46 23.31
N GLU A 5 12.88 9.21 23.74
CA GLU A 5 12.16 8.18 22.97
C GLU A 5 10.72 8.69 22.80
N CYS A 6 10.40 9.24 21.63
CA CYS A 6 9.04 9.64 21.32
C CYS A 6 8.26 8.36 21.02
N MET A 7 7.53 7.85 22.02
CA MET A 7 6.64 6.72 21.85
C MET A 7 5.40 7.21 21.09
N ILE A 8 5.42 7.10 19.76
CA ILE A 8 4.26 7.37 18.91
C ILE A 8 3.22 6.29 19.22
N ILE A 9 2.04 6.70 19.70
CA ILE A 9 0.94 5.79 20.03
C ILE A 9 -0.12 5.79 18.93
N LEU A 10 -1.01 4.79 18.96
CA LEU A 10 -2.05 4.61 17.95
C LEU A 10 -2.99 5.83 17.81
N GLN A 11 -3.21 6.55 18.91
CA GLN A 11 -3.98 7.80 18.92
C GLN A 11 -3.30 8.92 18.13
N ASP A 12 -1.98 9.02 18.19
CA ASP A 12 -1.22 10.01 17.41
C ASP A 12 -1.36 9.73 15.92
N VAL A 13 -1.29 8.45 15.54
CA VAL A 13 -1.48 8.02 14.15
C VAL A 13 -2.90 8.30 13.66
N ALA A 14 -3.91 8.04 14.48
CA ALA A 14 -5.30 8.39 14.16
C ALA A 14 -5.47 9.89 13.96
N TYR A 15 -4.91 10.69 14.87
CA TYR A 15 -5.04 12.15 14.83
C TYR A 15 -4.30 12.77 13.64
N GLN A 16 -3.08 12.30 13.35
CA GLN A 16 -2.22 12.88 12.31
C GLN A 16 -2.57 12.39 10.90
N LEU A 17 -2.93 11.12 10.74
CA LEU A 17 -3.23 10.54 9.43
C LEU A 17 -4.73 10.42 9.13
N GLY A 18 -5.60 10.60 10.12
CA GLY A 18 -7.04 10.40 9.97
C GLY A 18 -7.43 8.95 9.66
N LEU A 19 -6.52 8.00 9.90
CA LEU A 19 -6.73 6.59 9.56
C LEU A 19 -7.51 5.85 10.66
N PRO A 20 -8.42 4.94 10.30
CA PRO A 20 -9.13 4.11 11.26
C PRO A 20 -8.14 3.23 12.04
N ILE A 21 -8.32 3.23 13.35
CA ILE A 21 -7.52 2.41 14.29
C ILE A 21 -8.29 1.21 14.81
N ASP A 22 -9.62 1.27 14.77
CA ASP A 22 -10.49 0.14 15.04
C ASP A 22 -10.81 -0.58 13.74
N GLY A 23 -10.74 -1.91 13.73
CA GLY A 23 -11.04 -2.70 12.55
C GLY A 23 -10.23 -3.98 12.41
N GLN A 24 -10.42 -4.65 11.29
CA GLN A 24 -9.71 -5.88 10.93
C GLN A 24 -8.21 -5.60 10.74
N TYR A 25 -7.38 -6.54 11.19
CA TYR A 25 -5.94 -6.43 11.02
C TYR A 25 -5.53 -6.59 9.55
N ILE A 26 -4.64 -5.71 9.10
CA ILE A 26 -4.03 -5.79 7.77
C ILE A 26 -2.80 -6.68 7.86
N ASN A 27 -2.88 -7.87 7.26
CA ASN A 27 -1.73 -8.76 7.19
C ASN A 27 -0.73 -8.24 6.14
N GLY A 28 0.45 -7.83 6.61
CA GLY A 28 1.54 -7.36 5.77
C GLY A 28 2.38 -8.49 5.14
N CYS A 29 2.09 -9.76 5.43
CA CYS A 29 2.89 -10.89 5.01
C CYS A 29 2.49 -11.42 3.61
N LEU A 30 3.45 -11.51 2.70
CA LEU A 30 3.25 -12.03 1.34
C LEU A 30 2.85 -13.51 1.31
N THR A 31 3.09 -14.27 2.39
CA THR A 31 2.73 -15.70 2.46
C THR A 31 1.23 -15.94 2.62
N ASP A 32 0.50 -15.02 3.24
CA ASP A 32 -0.95 -15.12 3.39
C ASP A 32 -1.71 -14.34 2.31
N PHE A 33 -1.01 -13.54 1.51
CA PHE A 33 -1.60 -12.81 0.39
C PHE A 33 -2.39 -13.73 -0.56
N VAL A 34 -1.86 -14.92 -0.86
CA VAL A 34 -2.54 -15.93 -1.68
C VAL A 34 -3.83 -16.44 -1.02
N ARG A 35 -3.90 -16.47 0.32
CA ARG A 35 -5.09 -16.90 1.07
C ARG A 35 -6.24 -15.89 1.00
N HIS A 36 -5.95 -14.64 0.66
CA HIS A 36 -6.94 -13.57 0.53
C HIS A 36 -7.42 -13.35 -0.90
N ILE A 37 -6.91 -14.14 -1.87
CA ILE A 37 -7.42 -14.12 -3.24
C ILE A 37 -8.70 -14.96 -3.29
N GLU A 38 -9.83 -14.32 -3.53
CA GLU A 38 -11.10 -15.02 -3.74
C GLU A 38 -10.96 -16.01 -4.90
N GLY A 39 -11.38 -17.27 -4.69
CA GLY A 39 -11.34 -18.31 -5.71
C GLY A 39 -9.99 -19.01 -5.92
N GLY A 40 -8.92 -18.65 -5.18
CA GLY A 40 -7.61 -19.30 -5.32
C GLY A 40 -6.89 -18.98 -6.64
N CYS A 41 -7.33 -17.94 -7.35
CA CYS A 41 -6.71 -17.46 -8.58
C CYS A 41 -5.25 -17.03 -8.32
N LEU A 42 -4.40 -17.11 -9.34
CA LEU A 42 -3.05 -16.53 -9.25
C LEU A 42 -3.17 -15.01 -9.10
N ALA A 43 -2.29 -14.40 -8.29
CA ALA A 43 -2.24 -12.97 -8.03
C ALA A 43 -2.39 -12.08 -9.27
N TRP A 44 -1.75 -12.49 -10.36
CA TRP A 44 -1.72 -11.76 -11.63
C TRP A 44 -2.98 -11.96 -12.47
N VAL A 45 -3.68 -13.08 -12.31
CA VAL A 45 -5.00 -13.29 -12.93
C VAL A 45 -6.02 -12.37 -12.25
N TRP A 46 -6.03 -12.36 -10.91
CA TRP A 46 -6.93 -11.46 -10.18
C TRP A 46 -6.60 -9.98 -10.40
N PHE A 47 -5.33 -9.66 -10.60
CA PHE A 47 -4.89 -8.32 -11.00
C PHE A 47 -5.54 -7.90 -12.31
N GLU A 48 -5.49 -8.77 -13.33
CA GLU A 48 -6.12 -8.50 -14.62
C GLU A 48 -7.65 -8.41 -14.50
N GLU A 49 -8.29 -9.23 -13.67
CA GLU A 49 -9.74 -9.15 -13.45
C GLU A 49 -10.16 -7.81 -12.79
N LEU A 50 -9.42 -7.37 -11.76
CA LEU A 50 -9.76 -6.14 -11.02
C LEU A 50 -9.36 -4.86 -11.76
N LEU A 51 -8.26 -4.90 -12.51
CA LEU A 51 -7.66 -3.72 -13.15
C LEU A 51 -7.77 -3.72 -14.67
N GLY A 52 -8.22 -4.81 -15.28
CA GLY A 52 -8.46 -4.96 -16.72
C GLY A 52 -7.23 -4.87 -17.60
N VAL A 53 -6.02 -4.82 -17.03
CA VAL A 53 -4.75 -4.70 -17.75
C VAL A 53 -3.70 -5.52 -17.02
N LEU A 54 -2.89 -6.26 -17.76
CA LEU A 54 -1.74 -6.97 -17.21
C LEU A 54 -0.44 -6.21 -17.51
N PRO A 55 0.44 -6.00 -16.52
CA PRO A 55 1.74 -5.39 -16.77
C PRO A 55 2.65 -6.30 -17.62
N PRO A 56 3.50 -5.71 -18.47
CA PRO A 56 4.51 -6.47 -19.20
C PRO A 56 5.53 -7.08 -18.24
N ALA A 57 6.06 -8.25 -18.58
CA ALA A 57 6.94 -9.02 -17.71
C ALA A 57 8.20 -8.26 -17.24
N ASN A 58 8.70 -7.30 -18.03
CA ASN A 58 9.84 -6.45 -17.68
C ASN A 58 9.54 -5.37 -16.63
N CYS A 59 8.27 -5.18 -16.28
CA CYS A 59 7.79 -4.30 -15.23
C CYS A 59 7.45 -5.04 -13.94
N ILE A 60 7.46 -6.37 -13.95
CA ILE A 60 7.17 -7.23 -12.80
C ILE A 60 8.49 -7.74 -12.21
N ASP A 61 8.63 -7.60 -10.89
CA ASP A 61 9.64 -8.31 -10.10
C ASP A 61 8.95 -9.02 -8.93
N LYS A 62 8.81 -10.35 -9.03
CA LYS A 62 8.14 -11.22 -8.05
C LYS A 62 6.70 -10.77 -7.73
N PHE A 63 6.53 -9.96 -6.68
CA PHE A 63 5.26 -9.43 -6.17
C PHE A 63 5.22 -7.89 -6.20
N THR A 64 6.16 -7.30 -6.94
CA THR A 64 6.27 -5.85 -7.14
C THR A 64 6.21 -5.49 -8.60
N MET A 65 5.77 -4.25 -8.86
CA MET A 65 5.71 -3.67 -10.19
C MET A 65 6.33 -2.29 -10.20
N LYS A 66 6.85 -1.85 -11.33
CA LYS A 66 7.34 -0.47 -11.50
C LYS A 66 6.19 0.53 -11.37
N CYS A 67 6.34 1.53 -10.50
CA CYS A 67 5.39 2.64 -10.39
C CYS A 67 5.28 3.45 -11.68
N THR A 68 6.35 3.55 -12.47
CA THR A 68 6.35 4.25 -13.76
C THR A 68 5.32 3.64 -14.72
N TRP A 69 5.23 2.32 -14.77
CA TRP A 69 4.25 1.64 -15.62
C TRP A 69 2.81 1.98 -15.21
N PHE A 70 2.52 2.03 -13.91
CA PHE A 70 1.20 2.42 -13.42
C PHE A 70 0.87 3.88 -13.76
N GLN A 71 1.84 4.77 -13.59
CA GLN A 71 1.67 6.19 -13.95
C GLN A 71 1.42 6.35 -15.45
N GLU A 72 2.13 5.63 -16.30
CA GLU A 72 1.93 5.68 -17.75
C GLU A 72 0.58 5.08 -18.17
N THR A 73 0.15 3.99 -17.53
CA THR A 73 -1.07 3.26 -17.90
C THR A 73 -2.35 3.91 -17.37
N PHE A 74 -2.29 4.54 -16.19
CA PHE A 74 -3.44 5.10 -15.49
C PHE A 74 -3.31 6.61 -15.22
N SER A 75 -2.49 7.33 -16.01
CA SER A 75 -2.29 8.78 -15.90
C SER A 75 -3.58 9.57 -16.11
N GLU A 76 -4.38 9.17 -17.10
CA GLU A 76 -5.56 9.90 -17.53
C GLU A 76 -6.79 9.01 -17.49
N LEU A 77 -7.82 9.48 -16.78
CA LEU A 77 -9.14 8.85 -16.77
C LEU A 77 -9.89 9.27 -18.06
N PRO A 78 -10.41 8.31 -18.86
CA PRO A 78 -11.16 8.64 -20.07
C PRO A 78 -12.38 9.53 -19.78
N GLN A 79 -12.68 10.46 -20.69
CA GLN A 79 -13.89 11.27 -20.59
C GLN A 79 -15.13 10.37 -20.76
N GLY A 80 -16.10 10.53 -19.84
CA GLY A 80 -17.31 9.70 -19.83
C GLY A 80 -17.08 8.28 -19.29
N ALA A 81 -16.02 8.05 -18.52
CA ALA A 81 -15.76 6.78 -17.84
C ALA A 81 -16.98 6.32 -17.03
N ASP A 82 -17.31 5.03 -17.16
CA ASP A 82 -18.34 4.38 -16.37
C ASP A 82 -17.85 4.10 -14.94
N ASN A 83 -18.77 3.73 -14.05
CA ASN A 83 -18.43 3.44 -12.65
C ASN A 83 -17.39 2.32 -12.51
N GLY A 84 -17.38 1.34 -13.42
CA GLY A 84 -16.38 0.27 -13.45
C GLY A 84 -14.98 0.80 -13.71
N THR A 85 -14.83 1.68 -14.71
CA THR A 85 -13.55 2.34 -15.04
C THR A 85 -13.10 3.27 -13.92
N VAL A 86 -14.02 4.07 -13.34
CA VAL A 86 -13.69 4.93 -12.20
C VAL A 86 -13.19 4.12 -11.01
N SER A 87 -13.87 3.01 -10.68
CA SER A 87 -13.45 2.13 -9.59
C SER A 87 -12.07 1.54 -9.85
N ARG A 88 -11.79 1.09 -11.07
CA ARG A 88 -10.47 0.60 -11.49
C ARG A 88 -9.38 1.64 -11.25
N TYR A 89 -9.57 2.88 -11.69
CA TYR A 89 -8.59 3.95 -11.50
C TYR A 89 -8.43 4.30 -10.01
N ALA A 90 -9.52 4.32 -9.24
CA ALA A 90 -9.46 4.54 -7.80
C ALA A 90 -8.62 3.45 -7.09
N ARG A 91 -8.81 2.17 -7.45
CA ARG A 91 -8.01 1.05 -6.93
C ARG A 91 -6.53 1.26 -7.19
N VAL A 92 -6.17 1.60 -8.42
CA VAL A 92 -4.77 1.87 -8.79
C VAL A 92 -4.18 3.00 -7.97
N TYR A 93 -4.88 4.13 -7.90
CA TYR A 93 -4.40 5.30 -7.18
C TYR A 93 -4.20 5.01 -5.68
N ILE A 94 -5.13 4.31 -5.06
CA ILE A 94 -5.03 3.88 -3.67
C ILE A 94 -3.84 2.93 -3.47
N MET A 95 -3.66 1.93 -4.35
CA MET A 95 -2.50 1.02 -4.28
C MET A 95 -1.17 1.77 -4.43
N MET A 96 -1.12 2.83 -5.25
CA MET A 96 0.04 3.71 -5.37
C MET A 96 0.29 4.47 -4.07
N LEU A 97 -0.73 5.10 -3.48
CA LEU A 97 -0.59 5.79 -2.19
C LEU A 97 -0.11 4.86 -1.08
N LEU A 98 -0.69 3.66 -0.99
CA LEU A 98 -0.27 2.64 -0.04
C LEU A 98 1.18 2.22 -0.26
N SER A 99 1.61 2.02 -1.51
CA SER A 99 2.95 1.51 -1.81
C SER A 99 4.05 2.57 -1.79
N THR A 100 3.72 3.86 -1.93
CA THR A 100 4.73 4.93 -2.03
C THR A 100 4.73 5.88 -0.83
N GLN A 101 3.56 6.21 -0.29
CA GLN A 101 3.41 7.21 0.77
C GLN A 101 3.32 6.57 2.15
N LEU A 102 2.47 5.56 2.31
CA LEU A 102 2.19 4.97 3.63
C LEU A 102 3.15 3.82 3.97
N PHE A 103 3.38 2.93 3.01
CA PHE A 103 4.17 1.71 3.21
C PHE A 103 5.31 1.61 2.20
N GLY A 104 5.84 2.78 1.81
CA GLY A 104 6.99 2.94 0.93
C GLY A 104 8.18 2.11 1.36
N ASP A 105 8.81 1.45 0.38
CA ASP A 105 10.16 0.93 0.56
C ASP A 105 11.20 2.06 0.37
N LYS A 106 12.49 1.73 0.51
CA LYS A 106 13.57 2.72 0.37
C LYS A 106 13.64 3.35 -1.03
N SER A 107 13.09 2.70 -2.04
CA SER A 107 13.15 3.14 -3.43
C SER A 107 11.96 4.05 -3.77
N GLY A 108 10.77 3.78 -3.21
CA GLY A 108 9.53 4.48 -3.54
C GLY A 108 9.12 4.30 -5.01
N THR A 109 9.75 3.37 -5.74
CA THR A 109 9.55 3.17 -7.18
C THR A 109 8.79 1.88 -7.51
N CYS A 110 8.43 1.11 -6.50
CA CYS A 110 7.78 -0.19 -6.65
C CYS A 110 6.40 -0.21 -5.98
N LEU A 111 5.41 -0.75 -6.69
CA LEU A 111 4.07 -1.03 -6.20
C LEU A 111 3.95 -2.50 -5.81
N HIS A 112 3.46 -2.78 -4.61
CA HIS A 112 3.28 -4.16 -4.15
C HIS A 112 1.88 -4.69 -4.48
N VAL A 113 1.80 -5.84 -5.14
CA VAL A 113 0.51 -6.50 -5.45
C VAL A 113 -0.24 -6.92 -4.19
N ARG A 114 0.43 -6.96 -3.02
CA ARG A 114 -0.15 -7.30 -1.72
C ARG A 114 -1.39 -6.48 -1.34
N TRP A 115 -1.53 -5.28 -1.90
CA TRP A 115 -2.65 -4.39 -1.61
C TRP A 115 -3.94 -4.76 -2.33
N LEU A 116 -3.85 -5.61 -3.35
CA LEU A 116 -4.95 -5.96 -4.23
C LEU A 116 -6.21 -6.46 -3.47
N PRO A 117 -6.13 -7.39 -2.49
CA PRO A 117 -7.29 -7.81 -1.72
C PRO A 117 -7.99 -6.67 -0.98
N TYR A 118 -7.22 -5.73 -0.44
CA TYR A 118 -7.77 -4.62 0.34
C TYR A 118 -8.45 -3.56 -0.53
N VAL A 119 -8.09 -3.47 -1.82
CA VAL A 119 -8.73 -2.54 -2.77
C VAL A 119 -9.76 -3.22 -3.68
N ALA A 120 -9.87 -4.54 -3.64
CA ALA A 120 -10.85 -5.29 -4.43
C ALA A 120 -12.27 -4.75 -4.21
N ARG A 121 -12.62 -4.52 -2.94
CA ARG A 121 -13.88 -3.92 -2.51
C ARG A 121 -13.58 -2.61 -1.77
N LEU A 122 -13.65 -1.49 -2.50
CA LEU A 122 -13.35 -0.17 -1.95
C LEU A 122 -14.25 0.21 -0.77
N GLU A 123 -15.48 -0.31 -0.74
CA GLU A 123 -16.45 -0.11 0.36
C GLU A 123 -15.98 -0.75 1.67
N ASP A 124 -15.23 -1.85 1.59
CA ASP A 124 -14.73 -2.58 2.77
C ASP A 124 -13.44 -1.97 3.32
N MET A 125 -12.82 -1.03 2.60
CA MET A 125 -11.55 -0.43 3.02
C MET A 125 -11.63 0.25 4.39
N GLY A 126 -12.78 0.84 4.74
CA GLY A 126 -12.98 1.48 6.04
C GLY A 126 -13.03 0.52 7.22
N GLN A 127 -13.17 -0.79 6.97
CA GLN A 127 -13.25 -1.82 8.02
C GLN A 127 -11.88 -2.28 8.51
N TYR A 128 -10.79 -1.89 7.85
CA TYR A 128 -9.44 -2.27 8.22
C TYR A 128 -8.78 -1.23 9.13
N SER A 129 -7.97 -1.71 10.08
CA SER A 129 -7.19 -0.86 10.97
C SER A 129 -5.91 -0.35 10.27
N TRP A 130 -6.09 0.59 9.34
CA TRP A 130 -4.99 1.23 8.60
C TRP A 130 -4.01 1.95 9.52
N GLY A 131 -4.49 2.54 10.62
CA GLY A 131 -3.64 3.20 11.62
C GLY A 131 -2.70 2.22 12.32
N SER A 132 -3.19 1.03 12.71
CA SER A 132 -2.34 -0.01 13.32
C SER A 132 -1.30 -0.54 12.34
N ALA A 133 -1.69 -0.68 11.07
CA ALA A 133 -0.77 -1.09 10.00
C ALA A 133 0.34 -0.04 9.80
N ALA A 134 -0.03 1.24 9.71
CA ALA A 134 0.90 2.37 9.57
C ALA A 134 1.88 2.43 10.76
N LEU A 135 1.38 2.30 11.99
CA LEU A 135 2.20 2.29 13.19
C LEU A 135 3.19 1.11 13.21
N SER A 136 2.71 -0.09 12.88
CA SER A 136 3.56 -1.29 12.79
C SER A 136 4.67 -1.14 11.73
N TRP A 137 4.34 -0.53 10.59
CA TRP A 137 5.32 -0.21 9.55
C TRP A 137 6.35 0.82 10.03
N LEU A 138 5.89 1.88 10.72
CA LEU A 138 6.76 2.91 11.27
C LEU A 138 7.78 2.32 12.26
N TYR A 139 7.34 1.47 13.19
CA TYR A 139 8.26 0.78 14.10
C TYR A 139 9.26 -0.12 13.37
N ARG A 140 8.83 -0.81 12.30
CA ARG A 140 9.75 -1.61 11.47
C ARG A 140 10.80 -0.71 10.80
N CYS A 141 10.38 0.42 10.23
CA CYS A 141 11.28 1.40 9.63
C CYS A 141 12.29 1.95 10.65
N MET A 142 11.83 2.36 11.84
CA MET A 142 12.70 2.82 12.92
C MET A 142 13.72 1.75 13.33
N ARG A 143 13.29 0.50 13.50
CA ARG A 143 14.20 -0.62 13.80
C ARG A 143 15.24 -0.82 12.70
N CYS A 144 14.88 -0.67 11.43
CA CYS A 144 15.81 -0.76 10.32
C CYS A 144 16.84 0.38 10.28
N LEU A 145 16.48 1.59 10.74
CA LEU A 145 17.39 2.74 10.83
C LEU A 145 18.40 2.59 11.95
N VAL A 146 17.95 2.12 13.12
CA VAL A 146 18.83 1.89 14.27
C VAL A 146 19.89 0.81 13.96
N ASN A 147 19.54 -0.16 13.12
CA ASN A 147 20.39 -1.31 12.83
C ASN A 147 21.27 -1.15 11.57
N ARG A 148 21.08 -0.08 10.78
CA ARG A 148 21.91 0.23 9.60
C ARG A 148 22.01 1.74 9.47
N ASN A 149 23.24 2.29 9.53
CA ASN A 149 23.57 3.68 9.17
C ASN A 149 23.05 4.04 7.76
N VAL A 150 21.76 4.37 7.62
CA VAL A 150 21.09 4.62 6.35
C VAL A 150 20.29 5.92 6.45
N VAL A 151 20.62 6.87 5.56
CA VAL A 151 20.21 8.28 5.61
C VAL A 151 18.93 8.59 4.81
N LYS A 152 18.22 7.60 4.26
CA LYS A 152 16.98 7.89 3.49
C LYS A 152 15.83 6.95 3.86
N LEU A 153 14.82 7.54 4.49
CA LEU A 153 13.46 7.02 4.60
C LEU A 153 12.63 7.66 3.48
N ALA A 154 11.90 6.84 2.74
CA ALA A 154 10.73 7.28 1.99
C ALA A 154 9.50 6.64 2.66
N GLY A 155 8.46 7.44 2.89
CA GLY A 155 7.25 7.06 3.64
C GLY A 155 7.15 7.67 5.05
N THR A 156 5.94 7.71 5.63
CA THR A 156 5.50 8.34 6.91
C THR A 156 6.59 9.04 7.74
N LEU A 157 7.18 10.08 7.15
CA LEU A 157 8.03 11.07 7.80
C LEU A 157 7.21 12.28 8.27
N GLN A 158 5.90 12.28 8.04
CA GLN A 158 4.99 13.34 8.50
C GLN A 158 4.72 13.29 10.02
N LEU A 159 5.22 12.28 10.74
CA LEU A 159 4.98 12.07 12.17
C LEU A 159 6.19 12.42 13.06
N LEU A 160 7.31 12.87 12.48
CA LEU A 160 8.53 13.32 13.17
C LEU A 160 8.68 14.83 13.05
#